data_AF-A0A519CMP5-F1
#
_entry.id   AF-A0A519CMP5-F1
#
_cell.length_a   1.000
_cell.length_b   1.000
_cell.length_c   1.000
_cell.angle_alpha   90.00
_cell.angle_beta   90.00
_cell.angle_gamma   90.00
#
_symmetry.space_group_name_H-M   'P 1'
#
loop_
_entity.id
_entity.type
_entity.pdbx_description
1 polymer ?
#
loop_
_entity_poly.entity_id
_entity_poly.type
_entity_poly.pdbx_seq_one_letter_code
_entity_poly.pdbx_strand_id
1 'polypeptide(L)'
;MRWQQSGEVTRITNPITIDHTLLRQYILPGLFRLLASNRHHELPQGVYELGTVVRDHKNYDRVGFLMAERGGGFAAVRGRIQAMLRDLGATEYIIEPLPEGEGPWLAGRSAKVIIGKTWVGCFGEIDPTY
;
A
#
# COMPACT_ATOMS: atom_id res chain seq x y z
N MET A 1 8.16 -8.39 -3.56
CA MET A 1 8.07 -7.23 -2.64
C MET A 1 8.66 -7.59 -1.29
N ARG A 2 9.38 -6.67 -0.65
CA ARG A 2 10.06 -6.81 0.67
C ARG A 2 9.08 -6.83 1.85
N TRP A 3 7.78 -6.98 1.61
CA TRP A 3 6.82 -7.15 2.70
C TRP A 3 6.96 -8.53 3.32
N GLN A 4 7.19 -8.56 4.62
CA GLN A 4 6.97 -9.75 5.41
C GLN A 4 5.48 -10.10 5.38
N GLN A 5 5.18 -11.40 5.35
CA GLN A 5 3.80 -11.88 5.39
C GLN A 5 3.10 -11.33 6.63
N SER A 6 1.92 -10.74 6.44
CA SER A 6 1.09 -10.28 7.56
C SER A 6 0.31 -11.47 8.10
N GLY A 7 0.94 -12.23 9.00
CA GLY A 7 0.38 -13.46 9.55
C GLY A 7 0.38 -14.61 8.53
N GLU A 8 -0.39 -15.65 8.82
CA GLU A 8 -0.47 -16.84 7.97
C GLU A 8 -1.15 -16.54 6.62
N VAL A 9 -0.58 -17.12 5.56
CA VAL A 9 -1.10 -17.00 4.21
C VAL A 9 -2.21 -18.02 3.97
N THR A 10 -3.28 -17.61 3.29
CA THR A 10 -4.36 -18.54 2.89
C THR A 10 -4.12 -19.06 1.48
N ARG A 11 -3.88 -20.36 1.35
CA ARG A 11 -3.61 -21.05 0.08
C ARG A 11 -4.87 -21.73 -0.45
N ILE A 12 -5.03 -21.75 -1.76
CA ILE A 12 -6.10 -22.46 -2.44
C ILE A 12 -5.64 -23.91 -2.66
N THR A 13 -6.43 -24.88 -2.20
CA THR A 13 -6.06 -26.30 -2.23
C THR A 13 -5.98 -26.88 -3.65
N ASN A 14 -6.86 -26.44 -4.55
CA ASN A 14 -6.91 -26.92 -5.93
C ASN A 14 -6.99 -25.75 -6.93
N PRO A 15 -5.89 -25.02 -7.12
CA PRO A 15 -5.89 -23.83 -7.98
C PRO A 15 -5.98 -24.23 -9.45
N ILE A 16 -6.92 -23.63 -10.19
CA ILE A 16 -7.09 -23.88 -11.64
C ILE A 16 -5.93 -23.27 -12.46
N THR A 17 -5.28 -22.22 -11.93
CA THR A 17 -4.17 -21.51 -12.59
C THR A 17 -3.01 -21.32 -11.62
N ILE A 18 -1.78 -21.30 -12.14
CA ILE A 18 -0.56 -21.06 -11.35
C ILE A 18 -0.55 -19.68 -10.66
N ASP A 19 -1.27 -18.70 -11.21
CA ASP A 19 -1.31 -17.33 -10.68
C ASP A 19 -2.27 -17.17 -9.48
N HIS A 20 -3.21 -18.10 -9.30
CA HIS A 20 -4.27 -18.03 -8.28
C HIS A 20 -4.12 -19.16 -7.26
N THR A 21 -2.97 -19.17 -6.60
CA THR A 21 -2.63 -20.17 -5.57
C THR A 21 -2.82 -19.64 -4.15
N LEU A 22 -2.99 -18.32 -3.98
CA LEU A 22 -2.95 -17.63 -2.70
C LEU A 22 -3.92 -16.44 -2.67
N LEU A 23 -4.63 -16.26 -1.56
CA LEU A 23 -5.51 -15.10 -1.37
C LEU A 23 -4.69 -13.87 -0.96
N ARG A 24 -4.93 -12.74 -1.63
CA ARG A 24 -4.12 -11.52 -1.48
C ARG A 24 -4.09 -11.01 -0.03
N GLN A 25 -2.89 -10.69 0.47
CA GLN A 25 -2.68 -10.04 1.78
C GLN A 25 -2.60 -8.50 1.68
N TYR A 26 -2.40 -7.97 0.46
CA TYR A 26 -2.15 -6.56 0.18
C TYR A 26 -2.87 -6.11 -1.09
N ILE A 27 -3.28 -4.84 -1.12
CA ILE A 27 -3.90 -4.17 -2.27
C ILE A 27 -2.85 -3.77 -3.32
N LEU A 28 -1.68 -3.32 -2.86
CA LEU A 28 -0.65 -2.68 -3.69
C LEU A 28 -0.20 -3.50 -4.92
N PRO A 29 -0.01 -4.85 -4.86
CA PRO A 29 0.32 -5.63 -6.07
C PRO A 29 -0.74 -5.51 -7.18
N GLY A 30 -2.03 -5.38 -6.82
CA GLY A 30 -3.11 -5.14 -7.77
C GLY A 30 -2.98 -3.78 -8.46
N LEU A 31 -2.70 -2.73 -7.68
CA LEU A 31 -2.49 -1.37 -8.20
C LEU A 31 -1.27 -1.28 -9.13
N PHE A 32 -0.19 -1.99 -8.83
CA PHE A 32 0.97 -2.08 -9.74
C PHE A 32 0.61 -2.73 -11.08
N ARG A 33 -0.14 -3.84 -11.07
CA ARG A 33 -0.61 -4.47 -12.32
C ARG A 33 -1.48 -3.52 -13.13
N LEU A 34 -2.34 -2.75 -12.46
CA LEU A 34 -3.19 -1.76 -13.09
C LEU A 34 -2.34 -0.64 -13.73
N LEU A 35 -1.41 0.00 -13.01
CA LEU A 35 -0.54 1.00 -13.62
C LEU A 35 0.36 0.43 -14.71
N ALA A 36 0.89 -0.78 -14.54
CA ALA A 36 1.74 -1.44 -15.53
C ALA A 36 1.00 -1.67 -16.86
N SER A 37 -0.31 -1.91 -16.82
CA SER A 37 -1.18 -2.07 -18.00
C SER A 37 -1.56 -0.73 -18.64
N ASN A 38 -1.45 0.37 -17.89
CA ASN A 38 -1.83 1.73 -18.30
C ASN A 38 -0.63 2.67 -18.51
N ARG A 39 0.58 2.12 -18.69
CA ARG A 39 1.83 2.90 -18.89
C ARG A 39 1.83 3.84 -20.10
N HIS A 40 0.91 3.64 -21.05
CA HIS A 40 0.77 4.46 -22.25
C HIS A 40 -0.04 5.75 -22.00
N HIS A 41 -0.75 5.86 -20.87
CA HIS A 41 -1.47 7.07 -20.49
C HIS A 41 -0.52 8.15 -19.96
N GLU A 42 -0.87 9.42 -20.19
CA GLU A 42 -0.10 10.56 -19.71
C GLU A 42 -0.07 10.63 -18.18
N LEU A 43 1.03 11.18 -17.64
CA LEU A 43 1.19 11.46 -16.22
C LEU A 43 0.64 12.85 -15.86
N PRO A 44 0.15 13.09 -14.63
CA PRO A 44 0.14 12.17 -13.50
C PRO A 44 -0.98 11.13 -13.58
N GLN A 45 -0.71 9.91 -13.12
CA GLN A 45 -1.72 8.86 -12.96
C GLN A 45 -1.89 8.52 -11.48
N GLY A 46 -3.12 8.64 -10.98
CA GLY A 46 -3.48 8.32 -9.61
C GLY A 46 -4.56 7.26 -9.56
N VAL A 47 -4.32 6.19 -8.81
CA VAL A 47 -5.24 5.05 -8.70
C VAL A 47 -5.38 4.63 -7.25
N TYR A 48 -6.56 4.16 -6.87
CA TYR A 48 -6.83 3.65 -5.54
C TYR A 48 -7.78 2.44 -5.61
N GLU A 49 -7.77 1.65 -4.56
CA GLU A 49 -8.71 0.55 -4.38
C GLU A 49 -9.07 0.44 -2.90
N LEU A 50 -10.38 0.32 -2.63
CA LEU A 50 -10.91 -0.20 -1.37
C LEU A 50 -11.35 -1.64 -1.63
N GLY A 51 -10.78 -2.60 -0.90
CA GLY A 51 -11.11 -4.00 -1.11
C GLY A 51 -10.69 -4.91 0.02
N THR A 52 -11.15 -6.16 -0.07
CA THR A 52 -10.88 -7.18 0.95
C THR A 52 -9.55 -7.88 0.70
N VAL A 53 -8.79 -8.08 1.77
CA VAL A 53 -7.58 -8.93 1.83
C VAL A 53 -7.80 -10.03 2.85
N VAL A 54 -7.05 -11.13 2.72
CA VAL A 54 -7.11 -12.26 3.65
C VAL A 54 -5.81 -12.38 4.41
N ARG A 55 -5.87 -12.35 5.74
CA ARG A 55 -4.72 -12.49 6.66
C ARG A 55 -5.16 -13.40 7.81
N ASP A 56 -4.33 -14.35 8.22
CA ASP A 56 -4.70 -15.31 9.28
C ASP A 56 -6.07 -15.97 9.04
N HIS A 57 -6.34 -16.33 7.78
CA HIS A 57 -7.60 -16.92 7.32
C HIS A 57 -8.86 -16.07 7.56
N LYS A 58 -8.70 -14.77 7.82
CA LYS A 58 -9.79 -13.81 8.05
C LYS A 58 -9.80 -12.71 7.01
N ASN A 59 -11.00 -12.24 6.68
CA ASN A 59 -11.21 -11.11 5.78
C ASN A 59 -10.97 -9.79 6.51
N TYR A 60 -10.28 -8.88 5.84
CA TYR A 60 -10.05 -7.51 6.30
C TYR A 60 -10.23 -6.53 5.16
N ASP A 61 -10.93 -5.43 5.42
CA ASP A 61 -11.01 -4.33 4.45
C ASP A 61 -9.76 -3.47 4.51
N ARG A 62 -9.23 -3.13 3.34
CA ARG A 62 -8.03 -2.31 3.18
C ARG A 62 -8.22 -1.33 2.05
N VAL A 63 -7.64 -0.14 2.23
CA VAL A 63 -7.47 0.84 1.17
C VAL A 63 -6.00 0.89 0.75
N GLY A 64 -5.75 0.97 -0.54
CA GLY A 64 -4.43 1.24 -1.11
C GLY A 64 -4.55 2.29 -2.21
N PHE A 65 -3.49 3.06 -2.42
CA PHE A 65 -3.39 4.01 -3.52
C PHE A 65 -1.96 4.03 -4.08
N LEU A 66 -1.83 4.49 -5.32
CA LEU A 66 -0.55 4.64 -6.00
C LEU A 66 -0.62 5.88 -6.91
N MET A 67 0.45 6.66 -6.90
CA MET A 67 0.61 7.84 -7.76
C MET A 67 1.87 7.67 -8.61
N ALA A 68 1.74 7.76 -9.92
CA ALA A 68 2.85 7.91 -10.84
C ALA A 68 2.89 9.37 -11.34
N GLU A 69 3.94 10.11 -11.03
CA GLU A 69 4.10 11.52 -11.38
C GLU A 69 5.60 11.88 -11.48
N ARG A 70 5.98 12.84 -12.33
CA ARG A 70 7.39 13.21 -12.57
C ARG A 70 8.03 14.01 -11.42
N GLY A 71 7.23 14.80 -10.71
CA GLY A 71 7.69 15.70 -9.65
C GLY A 71 7.17 15.35 -8.26
N GLY A 72 6.58 14.16 -8.11
CA GLY A 72 6.13 13.65 -6.82
C GLY A 72 7.27 13.16 -5.96
N GLY A 73 7.04 13.10 -4.66
CA GLY A 73 7.97 12.54 -3.69
C GLY A 73 7.32 12.41 -2.33
N PHE A 74 8.09 12.06 -1.31
CA PHE A 74 7.59 11.79 0.04
C PHE A 74 6.72 12.92 0.61
N ALA A 75 7.13 14.19 0.41
CA ALA A 75 6.35 15.34 0.89
C ALA A 75 4.97 15.44 0.22
N ALA A 76 4.88 15.14 -1.08
CA ALA A 76 3.62 15.19 -1.82
C ALA A 76 2.65 14.09 -1.36
N VAL A 77 3.12 12.85 -1.20
CA VAL A 77 2.28 11.76 -0.67
C VAL A 77 1.91 12.00 0.80
N ARG A 78 2.81 12.54 1.61
CA ARG A 78 2.52 12.93 3.00
C ARG A 78 1.38 13.95 3.06
N GLY A 79 1.43 14.99 2.22
CA GLY A 79 0.36 15.98 2.14
C GLY A 79 -1.00 15.37 1.79
N ARG A 80 -1.04 14.45 0.81
CA ARG A 80 -2.26 13.72 0.43
C ARG A 80 -2.81 12.85 1.56
N ILE A 81 -1.95 12.13 2.28
CA ILE A 81 -2.35 11.34 3.46
C ILE A 81 -2.91 12.23 4.56
N GLN A 82 -2.25 13.36 4.86
CA GLN A 82 -2.72 14.28 5.89
C GLN A 82 -4.05 14.94 5.52
N ALA A 83 -4.28 15.25 4.24
CA ALA A 83 -5.56 15.71 3.74
C ALA A 83 -6.64 14.62 3.92
N MET A 84 -6.37 13.40 3.47
CA MET A 84 -7.29 12.27 3.63
C MET A 84 -7.66 12.00 5.10
N LEU A 85 -6.68 12.00 6.01
CA LEU A 85 -6.91 11.82 7.45
C LEU A 85 -7.81 12.93 8.01
N ARG A 86 -7.57 14.18 7.62
CA ARG A 86 -8.40 15.33 8.02
C ARG A 86 -9.83 15.18 7.53
N ASP A 87 -10.03 14.80 6.27
CA ASP A 87 -11.34 14.65 5.66
C ASP A 87 -12.13 13.47 6.28
N LEU A 88 -11.42 12.44 6.76
CA LEU A 88 -11.99 11.33 7.52
C LEU A 88 -12.25 11.66 9.00
N GLY A 89 -11.94 12.88 9.45
CA GLY A 89 -12.16 13.33 10.83
C GLY A 89 -11.07 12.89 11.82
N ALA A 90 -9.93 12.36 11.36
CA ALA A 90 -8.81 12.03 12.22
C ALA A 90 -8.03 13.30 12.58
N THR A 91 -8.31 13.85 13.78
CA THR A 91 -7.67 15.06 14.30
C THR A 91 -6.39 14.78 15.09
N GLU A 92 -6.29 13.61 15.72
CA GLU A 92 -5.15 13.20 16.55
C GLU A 92 -4.47 11.96 15.94
N TYR A 93 -3.33 12.17 15.31
CA TYR A 93 -2.52 11.10 14.73
C TYR A 93 -1.02 11.41 14.78
N ILE A 94 -0.22 10.36 14.75
CA ILE A 94 1.24 10.42 14.67
C ILE A 94 1.66 9.86 13.30
N ILE A 95 2.57 10.57 12.63
CA ILE A 95 3.27 10.06 11.45
C ILE A 95 4.73 9.89 11.85
N GLU A 96 5.19 8.65 11.88
CA GLU A 96 6.58 8.32 12.21
C GLU A 96 7.26 7.54 11.09
N PRO A 97 8.58 7.72 10.89
CA PRO A 97 9.34 6.99 9.87
C PRO A 97 9.20 5.47 10.04
N LEU A 98 9.16 4.75 8.92
CA LEU A 98 9.31 3.30 8.95
C LEU A 98 10.79 2.90 9.01
N PRO A 99 11.13 1.77 9.65
CA PRO A 99 12.47 1.21 9.57
C PRO A 99 12.88 0.93 8.13
N GLU A 100 14.17 1.13 7.83
CA GLU A 100 14.72 0.79 6.52
C GLU A 100 14.63 -0.72 6.25
N GLY A 101 14.38 -1.10 5.00
CA GLY A 101 14.28 -2.50 4.59
C GLY A 101 12.91 -3.14 4.81
N GLU A 102 11.96 -2.46 5.47
CA GLU A 102 10.59 -2.95 5.62
C GLU A 102 9.70 -2.53 4.45
N GLY A 103 9.13 -3.50 3.73
CA GLY A 103 8.18 -3.23 2.65
C GLY A 103 8.81 -2.70 1.35
N PRO A 104 8.00 -2.28 0.37
CA PRO A 104 8.47 -1.90 -0.97
C PRO A 104 9.01 -0.47 -1.04
N TRP A 105 9.41 0.10 0.10
CA TRP A 105 9.68 1.52 0.22
C TRP A 105 11.14 1.87 -0.05
N LEU A 106 11.35 3.05 -0.63
CA LEU A 106 12.67 3.69 -0.72
C LEU A 106 13.14 4.07 0.70
N ALA A 107 14.39 3.74 1.03
CA ALA A 107 14.97 3.98 2.35
C ALA A 107 14.86 5.47 2.77
N GLY A 108 14.44 5.70 4.01
CA GLY A 108 14.19 7.05 4.54
C GLY A 108 13.02 7.82 3.90
N ARG A 109 12.28 7.22 2.94
CA ARG A 109 11.17 7.86 2.20
C ARG A 109 9.84 7.16 2.44
N SER A 110 9.63 6.66 3.65
CA SER A 110 8.36 6.07 4.07
C SER A 110 8.05 6.34 5.54
N ALA A 111 6.75 6.27 5.85
CA ALA A 111 6.24 6.48 7.19
C ALA A 111 4.99 5.62 7.43
N LYS A 112 4.70 5.40 8.71
CA LYS A 112 3.44 4.82 9.17
C LYS A 112 2.60 5.86 9.89
N VAL A 113 1.29 5.63 9.86
CA VAL A 113 0.28 6.43 10.54
C VAL A 113 -0.21 5.65 11.75
N ILE A 114 -0.20 6.31 12.90
CA ILE A 114 -0.72 5.78 14.16
C ILE A 114 -1.85 6.70 14.62
N ILE A 115 -3.01 6.11 14.94
CA ILE A 115 -4.15 6.81 15.54
C ILE A 115 -4.37 6.19 16.93
N GLY A 116 -4.28 7.02 17.98
CA GLY A 116 -4.20 6.54 19.36
C GLY A 116 -2.97 5.65 19.57
N LYS A 117 -3.17 4.34 19.71
CA LYS A 117 -2.10 3.33 19.85
C LYS A 117 -2.05 2.33 18.68
N THR A 118 -2.84 2.56 17.64
CA THR A 118 -3.05 1.60 16.56
C THR A 118 -2.33 2.06 15.30
N TRP A 119 -1.47 1.19 14.75
CA TRP A 119 -0.93 1.38 13.41
C TRP A 119 -2.03 1.12 12.37
N VAL A 120 -2.48 2.18 11.69
CA VAL A 120 -3.60 2.10 10.72
C VAL A 120 -3.15 1.94 9.26
N GLY A 121 -1.93 2.33 8.91
CA GLY A 121 -1.40 2.17 7.56
C GLY A 121 -0.01 2.78 7.37
N CYS A 122 0.55 2.61 6.18
CA CYS A 122 1.84 3.18 5.81
C CYS A 122 1.81 3.71 4.38
N PHE A 123 2.73 4.62 4.09
CA PHE A 123 2.89 5.25 2.79
C PHE A 123 4.36 5.64 2.56
N GLY A 124 4.74 5.80 1.31
CA GLY A 124 6.10 6.17 0.96
C GLY A 124 6.34 6.18 -0.53
N GLU A 125 7.57 6.51 -0.90
CA GLU A 125 8.08 6.35 -2.26
C GLU A 125 8.46 4.88 -2.48
N ILE A 126 8.22 4.36 -3.68
CA ILE A 126 8.57 2.99 -4.04
C ILE A 126 10.07 2.93 -4.37
N ASP A 127 10.77 1.93 -3.84
CA ASP A 127 12.17 1.68 -4.18
C ASP A 127 12.28 1.26 -5.65
N PRO A 128 13.05 1.97 -6.50
CA PRO A 128 13.16 1.65 -7.93
C PRO A 128 13.92 0.34 -8.22
N THR A 129 14.57 -0.25 -7.21
CA THR A 129 15.19 -1.57 -7.33
C THR A 129 14.17 -2.71 -7.25
N TYR A 130 12.87 -2.40 -7.07
CA TYR A 130 11.76 -3.34 -7.13
C TYR A 130 11.15 -3.54 -8.51
#